data_AF-A0A9Q9ESX2-F1
#
_entry.id   AF-A0A9Q9ESX2-F1
#
_cell.length_a   1.000
_cell.length_b   1.000
_cell.length_c   1.000
_cell.angle_alpha   90.00
_cell.angle_beta   90.00
_cell.angle_gamma   90.00
#
_symmetry.space_group_name_H-M   'P 1'
#
loop_
_entity.id
_entity.type
_entity.pdbx_description
1 polymer ?
#
loop_
_entity_poly.entity_id
_entity_poly.type
_entity_poly.pdbx_seq_one_letter_code
_entity_poly.pdbx_strand_id
1 'polypeptide(L)'
;MKKILSLKFLVFFLMTAAAFNLTAEKKSAWEGTESGDYVIYQDLSWKEPAWAGFLYYNDNTIGSFLYTSNGKVFAKVLFSGEISDGEFVITGQNNISGVNTDPAYTYAVNYLMGMLPKLYSWKAQKLTQSLVIKTGSKTVNEEQFGGECEVRVNSYIPLFHIKDISDSQKNRVFQLAEMGTVKDEKIFFEFKPIKEAQPGKSEFVLNSKAKKEERIVDDVKLFLDSQWKQIADNTFLMGNEAFLNVNTINLKTIPDAKGKEEDFLIKYFSSSGKASKIIASHTDIRGAKQKFNIINKVYDIETKSLKYDIKLIIKRKNSKYTVVSLTVDNFAYEKYKDYFDGLF
;
A
#
# COMPACT_ATOMS: atom_id res chain seq x y z
N MET A 1 -20.05 -3.92 81.25
CA MET A 1 -18.78 -4.51 81.70
C MET A 1 -18.27 -5.51 80.67
N LYS A 2 -17.05 -5.25 80.19
CA LYS A 2 -16.00 -6.14 79.64
C LYS A 2 -16.32 -7.61 79.28
N LYS A 3 -15.96 -7.94 78.01
CA LYS A 3 -15.04 -9.03 77.57
C LYS A 3 -15.58 -10.48 77.66
N ILE A 4 -15.28 -11.48 76.81
CA ILE A 4 -14.31 -11.72 75.72
C ILE A 4 -14.58 -13.14 75.13
N LEU A 5 -14.00 -13.43 73.94
CA LEU A 5 -13.65 -14.74 73.31
C LEU A 5 -14.78 -15.53 72.63
N SER A 6 -14.76 -15.64 71.29
CA SER A 6 -14.13 -16.68 70.42
C SER A 6 -15.07 -17.89 70.23
N LEU A 7 -15.13 -18.64 69.12
CA LEU A 7 -14.14 -19.01 68.12
C LEU A 7 -14.90 -19.74 66.98
N LYS A 8 -14.63 -19.38 65.71
CA LYS A 8 -14.68 -20.23 64.48
C LYS A 8 -15.99 -20.96 64.08
N PHE A 9 -16.50 -20.68 62.88
CA PHE A 9 -16.30 -21.44 61.62
C PHE A 9 -17.27 -20.86 60.55
N LEU A 10 -16.82 -20.06 59.57
CA LEU A 10 -16.23 -20.41 58.26
C LEU A 10 -17.29 -20.58 57.14
N VAL A 11 -17.09 -19.83 56.05
CA VAL A 11 -17.59 -19.99 54.66
C VAL A 11 -19.06 -19.63 54.38
N PHE A 12 -19.31 -18.42 53.88
CA PHE A 12 -20.00 -18.20 52.59
C PHE A 12 -19.99 -16.70 52.25
N PHE A 13 -18.92 -16.24 51.61
CA PHE A 13 -18.97 -15.01 50.81
C PHE A 13 -18.20 -15.28 49.52
N LEU A 14 -18.93 -15.80 48.53
CA LEU A 14 -18.48 -15.92 47.15
C LEU A 14 -18.31 -14.49 46.60
N MET A 15 -17.11 -13.93 46.78
CA MET A 15 -16.58 -12.94 45.85
C MET A 15 -16.35 -13.67 44.52
N THR A 16 -17.28 -13.52 43.59
CA THR A 16 -17.02 -13.75 42.17
C THR A 16 -16.00 -12.71 41.72
N ALA A 17 -14.71 -13.03 41.89
CA ALA A 17 -13.65 -12.46 41.08
C ALA A 17 -13.96 -12.87 39.64
N ALA A 18 -14.64 -12.00 38.90
CA ALA A 18 -14.67 -12.07 37.45
C ALA A 18 -13.21 -11.94 37.01
N ALA A 19 -12.60 -13.08 36.69
CA ALA A 19 -11.34 -13.15 35.99
C ALA A 19 -11.56 -12.42 34.66
N PHE A 20 -11.14 -11.15 34.61
CA PHE A 20 -10.83 -10.50 33.36
C PHE A 20 -9.69 -11.31 32.76
N ASN A 21 -10.03 -12.24 31.88
CA ASN A 21 -9.12 -12.71 30.85
C ASN A 21 -8.80 -11.48 29.99
N LEU A 22 -7.75 -10.76 30.39
CA LEU A 22 -6.94 -9.98 29.47
C LEU A 22 -6.38 -10.98 28.46
N THR A 23 -7.18 -11.35 27.46
CA THR A 23 -6.64 -11.93 26.24
C THR A 23 -5.77 -10.83 25.65
N ALA A 24 -4.45 -10.94 25.85
CA ALA A 24 -3.51 -10.19 25.06
C ALA A 24 -3.92 -10.42 23.60
N GLU A 25 -4.31 -9.37 22.89
CA GLU A 25 -4.55 -9.45 21.44
C GLU A 25 -3.33 -10.13 20.84
N LYS A 26 -3.51 -11.34 20.31
CA LYS A 26 -2.46 -12.06 19.61
C LYS A 26 -2.10 -11.19 18.42
N LYS A 27 -0.98 -10.47 18.51
CA LYS A 27 -0.49 -9.66 17.39
C LYS A 27 -0.37 -10.59 16.18
N SER A 28 -1.07 -10.25 15.09
CA SER A 28 -0.95 -10.99 13.83
C SER A 28 0.53 -11.05 13.43
N ALA A 29 0.94 -12.20 12.89
CA ALA A 29 2.29 -12.36 12.35
C ALA A 29 2.52 -11.51 11.08
N TRP A 30 1.46 -10.96 10.50
CA TRP A 30 1.43 -10.13 9.31
C TRP A 30 1.28 -8.64 9.67
N GLU A 31 2.25 -8.11 10.43
CA GLU A 31 2.17 -6.74 10.93
C GLU A 31 1.91 -5.70 9.82
N GLY A 32 0.87 -4.87 10.01
CA GLY A 32 0.49 -3.83 9.06
C GLY A 32 -0.38 -4.32 7.89
N THR A 33 -0.84 -5.58 7.95
CA THR A 33 -1.71 -6.19 6.95
C THR A 33 -3.09 -6.46 7.55
N GLU A 34 -4.12 -6.17 6.78
CA GLU A 34 -5.53 -6.38 7.09
C GLU A 34 -6.20 -7.25 6.02
N SER A 35 -7.31 -7.89 6.38
CA SER A 35 -8.09 -8.69 5.45
C SER A 35 -8.49 -7.86 4.22
N GLY A 36 -8.23 -8.39 3.03
CA GLY A 36 -8.46 -7.70 1.77
C GLY A 36 -7.25 -6.95 1.24
N ASP A 37 -6.19 -6.76 2.02
CA ASP A 37 -4.95 -6.18 1.51
C ASP A 37 -4.31 -7.09 0.47
N TYR A 38 -3.80 -6.48 -0.59
CA TYR A 38 -3.08 -7.21 -1.61
C TYR A 38 -1.85 -6.45 -2.10
N VAL A 39 -0.90 -7.22 -2.61
CA VAL A 39 0.28 -6.75 -3.34
C VAL A 39 0.39 -7.51 -4.65
N ILE A 40 0.84 -6.84 -5.70
CA ILE A 40 1.15 -7.42 -6.99
C ILE A 40 2.55 -6.96 -7.35
N TYR A 41 3.43 -7.93 -7.56
CA TYR A 41 4.79 -7.73 -7.98
C TYR A 41 4.92 -8.02 -9.46
N GLN A 42 5.79 -7.26 -10.13
CA GLN A 42 6.28 -7.58 -11.45
C GLN A 42 7.63 -8.29 -11.29
N ASP A 43 7.70 -9.52 -11.81
CA ASP A 43 8.94 -10.29 -11.91
C ASP A 43 9.58 -10.02 -13.29
N LEU A 44 10.75 -9.40 -13.26
CA LEU A 44 11.53 -8.97 -14.41
C LEU A 44 12.61 -10.01 -14.80
N SER A 45 12.77 -11.08 -14.02
CA SER A 45 13.69 -12.18 -14.34
C SER A 45 13.17 -13.10 -15.45
N TRP A 46 11.87 -13.03 -15.74
CA TRP A 46 11.25 -13.81 -16.79
C TRP A 46 11.54 -13.21 -18.17
N LYS A 47 11.60 -14.08 -19.19
CA LYS A 47 11.78 -13.65 -20.59
C LYS A 47 10.67 -12.72 -21.08
N GLU A 48 9.44 -12.97 -20.66
CA GLU A 48 8.30 -12.06 -20.84
C GLU A 48 7.87 -11.56 -19.45
N PRO A 49 7.42 -10.30 -19.31
CA PRO A 49 6.97 -9.77 -18.03
C PRO A 49 5.95 -10.69 -17.36
N ALA A 50 6.19 -11.03 -16.10
CA ALA A 50 5.29 -11.83 -15.27
C ALA A 50 4.84 -11.02 -14.05
N TRP A 51 3.64 -11.29 -13.56
CA TRP A 51 3.09 -10.65 -12.37
C TRP A 51 2.61 -11.68 -11.37
N ALA A 52 3.13 -11.57 -10.14
CA ALA A 52 2.75 -12.41 -9.01
C ALA A 52 1.96 -11.58 -8.01
N GLY A 53 0.70 -11.96 -7.77
CA GLY A 53 -0.17 -11.32 -6.81
C GLY A 53 -0.34 -12.13 -5.54
N PHE A 54 -0.48 -11.45 -4.40
CA PHE A 54 -0.80 -12.04 -3.11
C PHE A 54 -1.87 -11.22 -2.39
N LEU A 55 -2.96 -11.86 -1.97
CA LEU A 55 -4.12 -11.30 -1.29
C LEU A 55 -4.24 -11.93 0.09
N TYR A 56 -4.28 -11.10 1.13
CA TYR A 56 -4.39 -11.55 2.50
C TYR A 56 -5.85 -11.68 2.91
N TYR A 57 -6.27 -12.88 3.33
CA TYR A 57 -7.58 -13.08 3.96
C TYR A 57 -7.46 -13.06 5.48
N ASN A 58 -6.51 -13.82 6.01
CA ASN A 58 -6.21 -13.98 7.43
C ASN A 58 -4.83 -14.64 7.59
N ASP A 59 -4.39 -14.80 8.84
CA ASP A 59 -3.08 -15.37 9.21
C ASP A 59 -2.77 -16.72 8.55
N ASN A 60 -3.81 -17.49 8.19
CA ASN A 60 -3.69 -18.85 7.65
C ASN A 60 -4.04 -18.98 6.18
N THR A 61 -4.55 -17.94 5.51
CA THR A 61 -5.11 -18.03 4.16
C THR A 61 -4.65 -16.89 3.28
N ILE A 62 -3.92 -17.23 2.21
CA ILE A 62 -3.39 -16.27 1.23
C ILE A 62 -3.91 -16.64 -0.16
N GLY A 63 -4.63 -15.72 -0.80
CA GLY A 63 -4.94 -15.80 -2.22
C GLY A 63 -3.71 -15.44 -3.02
N SER A 64 -3.46 -16.12 -4.12
CA SER A 64 -2.27 -15.91 -4.95
C SER A 64 -2.60 -16.08 -6.42
N PHE A 65 -1.90 -15.34 -7.27
CA PHE A 65 -1.94 -15.59 -8.70
C PHE A 65 -0.58 -15.39 -9.36
N LEU A 66 -0.39 -16.06 -10.49
CA LEU A 66 0.67 -15.75 -11.45
C LEU A 66 0.05 -15.48 -12.82
N TYR A 67 0.28 -14.29 -13.34
CA TYR A 67 -0.06 -13.89 -14.70
C TYR A 67 1.23 -13.84 -15.53
N THR A 68 1.32 -14.65 -16.58
CA THR A 68 2.52 -14.70 -17.45
C THR A 68 2.13 -15.04 -18.89
N SER A 69 3.11 -15.00 -19.79
CA SER A 69 2.95 -15.30 -21.21
C SER A 69 1.82 -14.47 -21.85
N ASN A 70 1.77 -13.18 -21.51
CA ASN A 70 0.73 -12.25 -21.95
C ASN A 70 -0.71 -12.71 -21.62
N GLY A 71 -0.89 -13.42 -20.51
CA GLY A 71 -2.20 -13.88 -20.03
C GLY A 71 -2.61 -15.27 -20.55
N LYS A 72 -1.76 -15.93 -21.34
CA LYS A 72 -1.98 -17.34 -21.70
C LYS A 72 -1.96 -18.25 -20.47
N VAL A 73 -1.14 -17.90 -19.48
CA VAL A 73 -1.09 -18.59 -18.19
C VAL A 73 -1.53 -17.60 -17.11
N PHE A 74 -2.65 -17.93 -16.45
CA PHE A 74 -3.17 -17.19 -15.30
C PHE A 74 -3.57 -18.18 -14.21
N ALA A 75 -2.59 -18.64 -13.44
CA ALA A 75 -2.80 -19.55 -12.32
C ALA A 75 -3.31 -18.76 -11.12
N LYS A 76 -4.35 -19.27 -10.45
CA LYS A 76 -4.97 -18.68 -9.26
C LYS A 76 -5.11 -19.76 -8.20
N VAL A 77 -4.57 -19.48 -7.03
CA VAL A 77 -4.39 -20.48 -5.97
C VAL A 77 -4.74 -19.84 -4.63
N LEU A 78 -5.44 -20.58 -3.78
CA LEU A 78 -5.56 -20.28 -2.36
C LEU A 78 -4.60 -21.19 -1.59
N PHE A 79 -3.64 -20.60 -0.90
CA PHE A 79 -2.75 -21.32 -0.01
C PHE A 79 -3.26 -21.24 1.42
N SER A 80 -3.30 -22.39 2.07
CA SER A 80 -3.42 -22.48 3.52
C SER A 80 -2.04 -22.68 4.13
N GLY A 81 -1.77 -22.03 5.25
CA GLY A 81 -0.48 -22.16 5.93
C GLY A 81 -0.50 -21.73 7.37
N GLU A 82 0.64 -21.85 8.01
CA GLU A 82 0.88 -21.46 9.39
C GLU A 82 2.27 -20.89 9.58
N ILE A 83 2.46 -20.15 10.68
CA ILE A 83 3.78 -19.66 11.06
C ILE A 83 4.43 -20.68 11.98
N SER A 84 5.50 -21.32 11.49
CA SER A 84 6.36 -22.21 12.25
C SER A 84 7.77 -21.64 12.26
N ASP A 85 8.38 -21.50 13.45
CA ASP A 85 9.75 -21.00 13.64
C ASP A 85 10.05 -19.65 12.93
N GLY A 86 9.03 -18.80 12.80
CA GLY A 86 9.16 -17.49 12.15
C GLY A 86 9.06 -17.51 10.63
N GLU A 87 8.79 -18.68 10.03
CA GLU A 87 8.58 -18.87 8.60
C GLU A 87 7.12 -19.22 8.29
N PHE A 88 6.65 -18.90 7.09
CA PHE A 88 5.32 -19.29 6.63
C PHE A 88 5.41 -20.64 5.91
N VAL A 89 4.81 -21.66 6.50
CA VAL A 89 4.77 -23.03 5.95
C VAL A 89 3.42 -23.26 5.29
N ILE A 90 3.42 -23.62 4.01
CA ILE A 90 2.21 -23.99 3.28
C ILE A 90 1.78 -25.40 3.72
N THR A 91 0.54 -25.52 4.19
CA THR A 91 -0.07 -26.77 4.66
C THR A 91 -1.21 -27.25 3.76
N GLY A 92 -1.70 -26.39 2.85
CA GLY A 92 -2.76 -26.72 1.92
C GLY A 92 -2.76 -25.84 0.67
N GLN A 93 -3.36 -26.35 -0.39
CA GLN A 93 -3.47 -25.68 -1.68
C GLN A 93 -4.85 -25.96 -2.30
N ASN A 94 -5.52 -24.91 -2.77
CA ASN A 94 -6.73 -25.02 -3.58
C ASN A 94 -6.59 -24.20 -4.88
N ASN A 95 -6.62 -24.87 -6.03
CA ASN A 95 -6.47 -24.25 -7.35
C ASN A 95 -7.83 -23.73 -7.84
N ILE A 96 -8.05 -22.42 -7.79
CA ILE A 96 -9.35 -21.78 -8.08
C ILE A 96 -9.51 -21.33 -9.54
N SER A 97 -8.45 -21.38 -10.35
CA SER A 97 -8.53 -21.22 -11.82
C SER A 97 -8.99 -22.50 -12.56
N GLY A 98 -9.28 -23.58 -11.82
CA GLY A 98 -9.59 -24.89 -12.38
C GLY A 98 -8.37 -25.80 -12.51
N VAL A 99 -8.60 -27.07 -12.83
CA VAL A 99 -7.53 -28.05 -13.06
C VAL A 99 -7.00 -27.87 -14.48
N ASN A 100 -5.70 -27.62 -14.61
CA ASN A 100 -5.02 -27.50 -15.90
C ASN A 100 -3.71 -28.31 -15.86
N THR A 101 -3.58 -29.26 -16.79
CA THR A 101 -2.43 -30.16 -16.89
C THR A 101 -1.30 -29.61 -17.78
N ASP A 102 -1.44 -28.38 -18.28
CA ASP A 102 -0.38 -27.69 -19.02
C ASP A 102 0.88 -27.59 -18.13
N PRO A 103 2.06 -28.05 -18.60
CA PRO A 103 3.31 -27.88 -17.88
C PRO A 103 3.60 -26.44 -17.46
N ALA A 104 3.22 -25.45 -18.27
CA ALA A 104 3.40 -24.04 -17.95
C ALA A 104 2.50 -23.59 -16.79
N TYR A 105 1.29 -24.14 -16.69
CA TYR A 105 0.40 -23.91 -15.56
C TYR A 105 0.94 -24.57 -14.28
N THR A 106 1.44 -25.81 -14.39
CA THR A 106 2.07 -26.52 -13.26
C THR A 106 3.29 -25.75 -12.75
N TYR A 107 4.12 -25.25 -13.66
CA TYR A 107 5.25 -24.38 -13.32
C TYR A 107 4.79 -23.10 -12.61
N ALA A 108 3.71 -22.47 -13.06
CA ALA A 108 3.15 -21.27 -12.43
C ALA A 108 2.70 -21.52 -10.98
N VAL A 109 2.05 -22.66 -10.71
CA VAL A 109 1.65 -23.03 -9.34
C VAL A 109 2.88 -23.30 -8.47
N ASN A 110 3.86 -24.05 -8.97
CA ASN A 110 5.11 -24.33 -8.26
C ASN A 110 5.91 -23.06 -7.95
N TYR A 111 5.94 -22.11 -8.89
CA TYR A 111 6.53 -20.79 -8.67
C TYR A 111 5.89 -20.08 -7.47
N LEU A 112 4.56 -20.06 -7.39
CA LEU A 112 3.85 -19.42 -6.27
C LEU A 112 4.11 -20.15 -4.95
N MET A 113 4.13 -21.49 -4.96
CA MET A 113 4.46 -22.30 -3.79
C MET A 113 5.86 -22.00 -3.25
N GLY A 114 6.83 -21.77 -4.12
CA GLY A 114 8.19 -21.41 -3.73
C GLY A 114 8.32 -19.95 -3.28
N MET A 115 7.65 -19.03 -3.98
CA MET A 115 7.80 -17.59 -3.73
C MET A 115 7.11 -17.11 -2.47
N LEU A 116 5.89 -17.59 -2.16
CA LEU A 116 5.14 -17.09 -1.00
C LEU A 116 5.91 -17.23 0.33
N PRO A 117 6.45 -18.41 0.70
CA PRO A 117 7.26 -18.56 1.91
C PRO A 117 8.53 -17.69 1.91
N LYS A 118 9.20 -17.59 0.76
CA LYS A 118 10.42 -16.77 0.59
C LYS A 118 10.15 -15.29 0.83
N LEU A 119 9.13 -14.73 0.17
CA LEU A 119 8.75 -13.32 0.35
C LEU A 119 8.40 -13.03 1.82
N TYR A 120 7.72 -13.96 2.49
CA TYR A 120 7.44 -13.84 3.91
C TYR A 120 8.70 -13.82 4.78
N SER A 121 9.69 -14.70 4.52
CA SER A 121 10.94 -14.76 5.29
C SER A 121 11.90 -13.59 4.99
N TRP A 122 11.70 -12.91 3.86
CA TRP A 122 12.48 -11.74 3.46
C TRP A 122 11.97 -10.42 4.02
N LYS A 123 10.79 -10.38 4.67
CA LYS A 123 10.33 -9.18 5.39
C LYS A 123 11.38 -8.79 6.44
N ALA A 124 11.85 -7.54 6.42
CA ALA A 124 12.93 -7.14 7.32
C ALA A 124 12.41 -6.94 8.75
N GLN A 125 13.07 -7.59 9.71
CA GLN A 125 12.69 -7.50 11.14
C GLN A 125 13.19 -6.22 11.82
N LYS A 126 14.17 -5.53 11.22
CA LYS A 126 14.74 -4.28 11.75
C LYS A 126 14.67 -3.20 10.68
N LEU A 127 13.58 -2.44 10.69
CA LEU A 127 13.44 -1.27 9.84
C LEU A 127 14.07 -0.07 10.53
N THR A 128 14.97 0.60 9.83
CA THR A 128 15.50 1.89 10.27
C THR A 128 14.43 2.94 10.06
N GLN A 129 14.15 3.72 11.11
CA GLN A 129 13.18 4.81 11.00
C GLN A 129 13.77 5.92 10.11
N SER A 130 13.14 6.18 8.96
CA SER A 130 13.39 7.40 8.18
C SER A 130 12.53 8.56 8.71
N LEU A 131 12.71 9.75 8.12
CA LEU A 131 11.97 10.96 8.48
C LEU A 131 10.44 10.82 8.37
N VAL A 132 9.94 9.89 7.54
CA VAL A 132 8.50 9.63 7.34
C VAL A 132 8.16 8.14 7.48
N ILE A 133 8.78 7.29 6.66
CA ILE A 133 8.53 5.85 6.59
C ILE A 133 9.68 5.06 7.22
N LYS A 134 9.42 3.87 7.73
CA LYS A 134 10.50 2.95 8.09
C LYS A 134 10.93 2.16 6.86
N THR A 135 12.23 2.09 6.62
CA THR A 135 12.83 1.40 5.48
C THR A 135 13.89 0.42 5.95
N GLY A 136 14.20 -0.58 5.14
CA GLY A 136 15.28 -1.51 5.42
C GLY A 136 15.76 -2.20 4.15
N SER A 137 16.86 -2.93 4.28
CA SER A 137 17.28 -3.88 3.26
C SER A 137 17.85 -5.15 3.90
N LYS A 138 17.81 -6.24 3.13
CA LYS A 138 18.34 -7.55 3.51
C LYS A 138 18.99 -8.17 2.28
N THR A 139 20.21 -8.66 2.43
CA THR A 139 20.85 -9.49 1.42
C THR A 139 20.34 -10.92 1.53
N VAL A 140 19.98 -11.51 0.40
CA VAL A 140 19.53 -12.90 0.28
C VAL A 140 20.26 -13.57 -0.88
N ASN A 141 20.30 -14.89 -0.90
CA ASN A 141 20.78 -15.65 -2.06
C ASN A 141 19.59 -16.39 -2.67
N GLU A 142 19.24 -16.03 -3.90
CA GLU A 142 18.12 -16.58 -4.64
C GLU A 142 18.54 -16.88 -6.09
N GLU A 143 18.69 -18.16 -6.41
CA GLU A 143 19.14 -18.61 -7.74
C GLU A 143 18.23 -18.11 -8.87
N GLN A 144 16.91 -18.04 -8.64
CA GLN A 144 15.95 -17.51 -9.62
C GLN A 144 16.29 -16.07 -10.05
N PHE A 145 16.94 -15.31 -9.17
CA PHE A 145 17.33 -13.92 -9.39
C PHE A 145 18.83 -13.76 -9.65
N GLY A 146 19.54 -14.84 -9.96
CA GLY A 146 20.96 -14.81 -10.30
C GLY A 146 21.91 -14.88 -9.09
N GLY A 147 21.42 -15.33 -7.93
CA GLY A 147 22.24 -15.54 -6.74
C GLY A 147 22.05 -14.43 -5.70
N GLU A 148 23.14 -13.75 -5.31
CA GLU A 148 23.09 -12.69 -4.30
C GLU A 148 22.21 -11.51 -4.76
N CYS A 149 21.24 -11.14 -3.93
CA CYS A 149 20.26 -10.10 -4.18
C CYS A 149 20.07 -9.18 -2.96
N GLU A 150 19.79 -7.91 -3.21
CA GLU A 150 19.33 -6.96 -2.19
C GLU A 150 17.80 -6.85 -2.22
N VAL A 151 17.14 -7.25 -1.13
CA VAL A 151 15.71 -7.00 -0.91
C VAL A 151 15.55 -5.67 -0.18
N ARG A 152 14.84 -4.72 -0.78
CA ARG A 152 14.54 -3.41 -0.18
C ARG A 152 13.09 -3.37 0.28
N VAL A 153 12.86 -2.86 1.49
CA VAL A 153 11.55 -2.89 2.13
C VAL A 153 11.10 -1.52 2.65
N ASN A 154 9.79 -1.29 2.62
CA ASN A 154 9.09 -0.15 3.20
C ASN A 154 7.93 -0.64 4.10
N SER A 155 7.86 -0.10 5.32
CA SER A 155 6.85 -0.45 6.35
C SER A 155 5.38 -0.33 5.94
N TYR A 156 5.03 0.56 5.01
CA TYR A 156 3.64 0.78 4.61
C TYR A 156 3.11 -0.26 3.61
N ILE A 157 3.98 -1.04 2.98
CA ILE A 157 3.59 -2.03 1.95
C ILE A 157 3.05 -3.28 2.65
N PRO A 158 1.80 -3.70 2.45
CA PRO A 158 1.23 -4.81 3.21
C PRO A 158 1.88 -6.17 2.82
N LEU A 159 1.57 -7.21 3.59
CA LEU A 159 2.10 -8.58 3.53
C LEU A 159 3.61 -8.71 3.83
N PHE A 160 4.46 -8.26 2.91
CA PHE A 160 5.90 -8.58 2.93
C PHE A 160 6.80 -7.36 3.18
N HIS A 161 6.24 -6.14 3.15
CA HIS A 161 6.98 -4.87 3.16
C HIS A 161 7.92 -4.69 1.96
N ILE A 162 8.00 -5.62 1.00
CA ILE A 162 8.97 -5.58 -0.10
C ILE A 162 8.59 -4.51 -1.11
N LYS A 163 9.52 -3.58 -1.35
CA LYS A 163 9.42 -2.58 -2.42
C LYS A 163 9.94 -3.16 -3.72
N ASP A 164 11.14 -3.72 -3.67
CA ASP A 164 11.81 -4.31 -4.83
C ASP A 164 12.99 -5.19 -4.39
N ILE A 165 13.47 -6.01 -5.32
CA ILE A 165 14.66 -6.85 -5.20
C ILE A 165 15.57 -6.51 -6.39
N SER A 166 16.85 -6.31 -6.10
CA SER A 166 17.87 -6.04 -7.12
C SER A 166 18.96 -7.12 -7.08
N ASP A 167 19.47 -7.51 -8.24
CA ASP A 167 20.57 -8.47 -8.37
C ASP A 167 21.93 -7.86 -7.96
N SER A 168 22.99 -8.66 -8.01
CA SER A 168 24.37 -8.23 -7.75
C SER A 168 24.87 -7.11 -8.68
N GLN A 169 24.26 -6.94 -9.85
CA GLN A 169 24.56 -5.86 -10.81
C GLN A 169 23.70 -4.62 -10.57
N LYS A 170 22.85 -4.61 -9.54
CA LYS A 170 21.88 -3.57 -9.18
C LYS A 170 20.74 -3.41 -10.20
N ASN A 171 20.52 -4.39 -11.07
CA ASN A 171 19.32 -4.44 -11.90
C ASN A 171 18.14 -4.87 -11.04
N ARG A 172 16.99 -4.21 -11.21
CA ARG A 172 15.75 -4.65 -10.55
C ARG A 172 15.25 -5.92 -11.23
N VAL A 173 15.08 -6.97 -10.44
CA VAL A 173 14.62 -8.30 -10.91
C VAL A 173 13.21 -8.61 -10.42
N PHE A 174 12.76 -7.94 -9.37
CA PHE A 174 11.41 -8.07 -8.81
C PHE A 174 10.99 -6.73 -8.22
N GLN A 175 9.79 -6.22 -8.50
CA GLN A 175 9.36 -4.92 -8.00
C GLN A 175 7.87 -4.85 -7.71
N LEU A 176 7.48 -4.09 -6.70
CA LEU A 176 6.07 -3.81 -6.43
C LEU A 176 5.49 -3.02 -7.61
N ALA A 177 4.45 -3.59 -8.22
CA ALA A 177 3.75 -2.99 -9.34
C ALA A 177 2.46 -2.28 -8.89
N GLU A 178 1.69 -2.96 -8.02
CA GLU A 178 0.39 -2.50 -7.52
C GLU A 178 0.22 -2.99 -6.08
N MET A 179 -0.43 -2.20 -5.23
CA MET A 179 -0.98 -2.66 -3.95
C MET A 179 -2.33 -2.01 -3.71
N GLY A 180 -3.13 -2.57 -2.82
CA GLY A 180 -4.39 -1.96 -2.42
C GLY A 180 -5.15 -2.82 -1.40
N THR A 181 -6.43 -2.51 -1.22
CA THR A 181 -7.34 -3.25 -0.33
C THR A 181 -8.65 -3.50 -1.07
N VAL A 182 -9.13 -4.75 -1.08
CA VAL A 182 -10.37 -5.16 -1.75
C VAL A 182 -11.38 -5.73 -0.76
N LYS A 183 -12.66 -5.46 -1.04
CA LYS A 183 -13.80 -6.17 -0.42
C LYS A 183 -14.33 -7.30 -1.28
N ASP A 184 -14.07 -7.24 -2.58
CA ASP A 184 -14.44 -8.24 -3.57
C ASP A 184 -13.15 -8.76 -4.20
N GLU A 185 -12.81 -10.01 -3.91
CA GLU A 185 -11.61 -10.69 -4.38
C GLU A 185 -11.53 -10.77 -5.91
N LYS A 186 -12.65 -10.63 -6.63
CA LYS A 186 -12.67 -10.59 -8.09
C LYS A 186 -11.79 -9.49 -8.65
N ILE A 187 -11.73 -8.34 -7.98
CA ILE A 187 -10.88 -7.22 -8.39
C ILE A 187 -9.41 -7.64 -8.47
N PHE A 188 -8.99 -8.50 -7.54
CA PHE A 188 -7.64 -9.06 -7.49
C PHE A 188 -7.46 -10.23 -8.48
N PHE A 189 -8.38 -11.19 -8.51
CA PHE A 189 -8.27 -12.38 -9.36
C PHE A 189 -8.60 -12.14 -10.84
N GLU A 190 -9.15 -10.99 -11.21
CA GLU A 190 -9.35 -10.55 -12.59
C GLU A 190 -8.27 -9.56 -13.05
N PHE A 191 -7.13 -9.53 -12.34
CA PHE A 191 -6.00 -8.68 -12.66
C PHE A 191 -5.63 -8.73 -14.14
N LYS A 192 -5.37 -7.53 -14.67
CA LYS A 192 -4.76 -7.31 -15.97
C LYS A 192 -3.65 -6.29 -15.79
N PRO A 193 -2.45 -6.53 -16.35
CA PRO A 193 -1.41 -5.52 -16.41
C PRO A 193 -1.93 -4.25 -17.08
N ILE A 194 -1.50 -3.10 -16.55
CA ILE A 194 -1.74 -1.81 -17.20
C ILE A 194 -1.00 -1.86 -18.53
N LYS A 195 -1.73 -1.71 -19.63
CA LYS A 195 -1.10 -1.52 -20.94
C LYS A 195 -0.47 -0.13 -20.94
N GLU A 196 0.74 0.00 -21.49
CA GLU A 196 1.39 1.30 -21.63
C GLU A 196 0.40 2.29 -22.27
N ALA A 197 0.18 3.40 -21.57
CA ALA A 197 -0.58 4.49 -22.14
C ALA A 197 0.18 5.00 -23.37
N GLN A 198 -0.54 5.18 -24.48
CA GLN A 198 0.07 5.68 -25.70
C GLN A 198 0.78 7.01 -25.42
N PRO A 199 1.97 7.25 -26.00
CA PRO A 199 2.62 8.54 -25.91
C PRO A 199 1.67 9.62 -26.43
N GLY A 200 1.44 10.62 -25.60
CA GLY A 200 0.56 11.75 -25.88
C GLY A 200 1.28 13.08 -25.67
N LYS A 201 0.59 14.17 -25.96
CA LYS A 201 1.03 15.52 -25.62
C LYS A 201 -0.11 16.23 -24.94
N SER A 202 0.21 17.06 -23.96
CA SER A 202 -0.78 17.94 -23.38
C SER A 202 -1.08 19.10 -24.32
N GLU A 203 -2.35 19.30 -24.66
CA GLU A 203 -2.83 20.50 -25.35
C GLU A 203 -2.85 21.72 -24.42
N PHE A 204 -2.73 21.49 -23.11
CA PHE A 204 -2.67 22.55 -22.12
C PHE A 204 -1.47 23.48 -22.31
N VAL A 205 -1.75 24.76 -22.15
CA VAL A 205 -0.75 25.83 -22.16
C VAL A 205 -0.92 26.67 -20.90
N LEU A 206 0.10 26.65 -20.06
CA LEU A 206 0.18 27.53 -18.90
C LEU A 206 0.34 28.98 -19.34
N ASN A 207 -0.50 29.88 -18.84
CA ASN A 207 -0.42 31.30 -19.12
C ASN A 207 0.53 31.96 -18.11
N SER A 208 1.75 32.25 -18.54
CA SER A 208 2.76 32.91 -17.70
C SER A 208 2.39 34.33 -17.23
N LYS A 209 1.35 34.93 -17.84
CA LYS A 209 0.80 36.25 -17.44
C LYS A 209 -0.46 36.12 -16.59
N ALA A 210 -0.86 34.91 -16.19
CA ALA A 210 -1.99 34.72 -15.30
C ALA A 210 -1.79 35.51 -14.00
N LYS A 211 -2.87 36.11 -13.51
CA LYS A 211 -2.82 36.92 -12.29
C LYS A 211 -2.67 35.99 -11.10
N LYS A 212 -1.53 36.07 -10.42
CA LYS A 212 -1.27 35.29 -9.20
C LYS A 212 -2.27 35.65 -8.10
N GLU A 213 -2.68 34.65 -7.35
CA GLU A 213 -3.63 34.78 -6.25
C GLU A 213 -3.23 33.86 -5.10
N GLU A 214 -3.26 34.40 -3.89
CA GLU A 214 -3.06 33.61 -2.68
C GLU A 214 -4.42 33.26 -2.08
N ARG A 215 -4.63 31.98 -1.80
CA ARG A 215 -5.84 31.48 -1.12
C ARG A 215 -5.45 30.77 0.18
N ILE A 216 -6.26 30.95 1.22
CA ILE A 216 -6.08 30.26 2.49
C ILE A 216 -7.29 29.34 2.70
N VAL A 217 -7.04 28.04 2.86
CA VAL A 217 -8.05 27.02 3.13
C VAL A 217 -7.54 26.13 4.26
N ASP A 218 -8.30 25.99 5.36
CA ASP A 218 -7.90 25.19 6.53
C ASP A 218 -6.47 25.48 7.03
N ASP A 219 -6.12 26.78 7.13
CA ASP A 219 -4.78 27.28 7.51
C ASP A 219 -3.65 26.79 6.58
N VAL A 220 -3.97 26.44 5.34
CA VAL A 220 -3.01 26.15 4.28
C VAL A 220 -3.03 27.28 3.27
N LYS A 221 -1.85 27.85 3.02
CA LYS A 221 -1.64 28.84 1.96
C LYS A 221 -1.45 28.12 0.62
N LEU A 222 -2.27 28.45 -0.35
CA LEU A 222 -2.21 27.98 -1.73
C LEU A 222 -1.80 29.13 -2.64
N PHE A 223 -0.85 28.86 -3.54
CA PHE A 223 -0.32 29.85 -4.50
C PHE A 223 -0.94 29.61 -5.89
N LEU A 224 -2.16 30.06 -6.08
CA LEU A 224 -2.93 29.86 -7.31
C LEU A 224 -2.76 31.05 -8.28
N ASP A 225 -3.50 31.00 -9.38
CA ASP A 225 -3.64 32.11 -10.32
C ASP A 225 -5.02 32.10 -10.98
N SER A 226 -5.28 33.07 -11.85
CA SER A 226 -6.55 33.25 -12.55
C SER A 226 -6.99 32.09 -13.46
N GLN A 227 -6.15 31.08 -13.72
CA GLN A 227 -6.53 29.86 -14.44
C GLN A 227 -7.26 28.85 -13.54
N TRP A 228 -7.16 28.99 -12.22
CA TRP A 228 -7.89 28.18 -11.26
C TRP A 228 -9.28 28.76 -11.00
N LYS A 229 -10.29 27.93 -11.18
CA LYS A 229 -11.67 28.22 -10.83
C LYS A 229 -12.01 27.52 -9.52
N GLN A 230 -12.33 28.31 -8.50
CA GLN A 230 -12.91 27.77 -7.27
C GLN A 230 -14.33 27.30 -7.54
N ILE A 231 -14.63 26.03 -7.19
CA ILE A 231 -15.96 25.43 -7.35
C ILE A 231 -16.62 25.09 -6.02
N ALA A 232 -15.85 25.07 -4.94
CA ALA A 232 -16.31 25.01 -3.56
C ALA A 232 -15.27 25.66 -2.64
N ASP A 233 -15.60 25.85 -1.36
CA ASP A 233 -14.73 26.52 -0.39
C ASP A 233 -13.31 25.93 -0.32
N ASN A 234 -13.19 24.62 -0.56
CA ASN A 234 -11.95 23.87 -0.49
C ASN A 234 -11.53 23.19 -1.80
N THR A 235 -12.16 23.52 -2.92
CA THR A 235 -11.99 22.79 -4.19
C THR A 235 -11.81 23.73 -5.37
N PHE A 236 -10.79 23.46 -6.19
CA PHE A 236 -10.38 24.26 -7.33
C PHE A 236 -10.14 23.37 -8.56
N LEU A 237 -10.52 23.88 -9.72
CA LEU A 237 -10.31 23.25 -11.03
C LEU A 237 -9.50 24.15 -11.94
N MET A 238 -8.56 23.58 -12.67
CA MET A 238 -7.93 24.21 -13.82
C MET A 238 -8.37 23.43 -15.05
N GLY A 239 -9.45 23.91 -15.69
CA GLY A 239 -10.04 23.25 -16.85
C GLY A 239 -10.32 21.76 -16.60
N ASN A 240 -9.85 20.92 -17.52
CA ASN A 240 -9.87 19.46 -17.42
C ASN A 240 -8.51 18.89 -16.99
N GLU A 241 -7.53 19.76 -16.77
CA GLU A 241 -6.12 19.41 -16.61
C GLU A 241 -5.74 19.10 -15.18
N ALA A 242 -6.26 19.88 -14.23
CA ALA A 242 -5.92 19.71 -12.82
C ALA A 242 -7.09 19.95 -11.89
N PHE A 243 -7.11 19.17 -10.80
CA PHE A 243 -8.05 19.25 -9.70
C PHE A 243 -7.27 19.38 -8.40
N LEU A 244 -7.62 20.38 -7.59
CA LEU A 244 -7.00 20.63 -6.30
C LEU A 244 -8.09 20.67 -5.22
N ASN A 245 -7.89 19.94 -4.13
CA ASN A 245 -8.74 20.06 -2.95
C ASN A 245 -7.94 20.09 -1.65
N VAL A 246 -8.56 20.64 -0.59
CA VAL A 246 -8.02 20.62 0.77
C VAL A 246 -9.05 20.00 1.69
N ASN A 247 -8.67 18.96 2.44
CA ASN A 247 -9.56 18.31 3.39
C ASN A 247 -8.85 18.05 4.70
N THR A 248 -9.61 17.97 5.79
CA THR A 248 -9.10 17.57 7.09
C THR A 248 -9.68 16.21 7.49
N ILE A 249 -8.80 15.25 7.77
CA ILE A 249 -9.14 13.88 8.18
C ILE A 249 -8.86 13.73 9.68
N ASN A 250 -9.76 13.07 10.41
CA ASN A 250 -9.55 12.70 11.81
C ASN A 250 -9.30 11.20 11.94
N LEU A 251 -8.07 10.81 12.26
CA LEU A 251 -7.68 9.41 12.36
C LEU A 251 -8.03 8.77 13.71
N LYS A 252 -8.49 9.54 14.71
CA LYS A 252 -8.92 8.96 16.01
C LYS A 252 -10.07 7.95 15.85
N THR A 253 -10.87 8.09 14.81
CA THR A 253 -12.04 7.24 14.53
C THR A 253 -11.67 6.00 13.70
N ILE A 254 -10.39 5.84 13.33
CA ILE A 254 -9.91 4.73 12.51
C ILE A 254 -9.02 3.86 13.42
N PRO A 255 -9.53 2.73 13.94
CA PRO A 255 -8.78 1.87 14.86
C PRO A 255 -7.40 1.48 14.32
N ASP A 256 -7.33 1.17 13.03
CA ASP A 256 -6.12 0.67 12.37
C ASP A 256 -5.02 1.73 12.21
N ALA A 257 -5.36 3.01 12.31
CA ALA A 257 -4.41 4.11 12.20
C ALA A 257 -3.70 4.41 13.53
N LYS A 258 -4.18 3.89 14.68
CA LYS A 258 -3.73 4.30 16.01
C LYS A 258 -2.25 3.96 16.24
N GLY A 259 -1.42 4.98 16.41
CA GLY A 259 0.04 4.83 16.61
C GLY A 259 0.81 4.45 15.35
N LYS A 260 0.14 4.40 14.19
CA LYS A 260 0.69 4.11 12.85
C LYS A 260 0.13 5.09 11.82
N GLU A 261 -0.23 6.30 12.24
CA GLU A 261 -1.00 7.25 11.43
C GLU A 261 -0.30 7.59 10.10
N GLU A 262 1.02 7.78 10.13
CA GLU A 262 1.78 8.10 8.92
C GLU A 262 1.81 6.91 7.94
N ASP A 263 2.08 5.69 8.42
CA ASP A 263 2.09 4.48 7.60
C ASP A 263 0.68 4.20 7.03
N PHE A 264 -0.37 4.41 7.84
CA PHE A 264 -1.76 4.28 7.41
C PHE A 264 -2.11 5.25 6.27
N LEU A 265 -1.79 6.54 6.42
CA LEU A 265 -2.08 7.53 5.38
C LEU A 265 -1.31 7.23 4.09
N ILE A 266 -0.06 6.80 4.20
CA ILE A 266 0.77 6.45 3.04
C ILE A 266 0.22 5.23 2.33
N LYS A 267 -0.11 4.17 3.06
CA LYS A 267 -0.78 2.99 2.51
C LYS A 267 -2.08 3.39 1.84
N TYR A 268 -2.94 4.15 2.51
CA TYR A 268 -4.25 4.57 2.01
C TYR A 268 -4.14 5.36 0.69
N PHE A 269 -3.30 6.40 0.64
CA PHE A 269 -3.17 7.23 -0.56
C PHE A 269 -2.33 6.59 -1.68
N SER A 270 -1.56 5.54 -1.37
CA SER A 270 -0.78 4.78 -2.36
C SER A 270 -1.43 3.44 -2.73
N SER A 271 -2.67 3.21 -2.27
CA SER A 271 -3.44 2.01 -2.59
C SER A 271 -4.29 2.21 -3.84
N SER A 272 -4.30 1.19 -4.68
CA SER A 272 -5.21 1.10 -5.83
C SER A 272 -6.65 0.84 -5.37
N GLY A 273 -7.59 1.28 -6.20
CA GLY A 273 -9.01 1.12 -5.95
C GLY A 273 -9.78 0.80 -7.23
N LYS A 274 -11.12 0.83 -7.13
CA LYS A 274 -12.00 0.46 -8.23
C LYS A 274 -11.91 1.38 -9.46
N ALA A 275 -11.59 2.66 -9.24
CA ALA A 275 -11.55 3.67 -10.30
C ALA A 275 -10.13 3.95 -10.83
N SER A 276 -9.10 3.57 -10.07
CA SER A 276 -7.73 3.97 -10.37
C SER A 276 -6.71 2.97 -9.82
N LYS A 277 -5.63 2.78 -10.57
CA LYS A 277 -4.49 1.94 -10.17
C LYS A 277 -3.27 2.81 -9.90
N ILE A 278 -2.65 2.63 -8.75
CA ILE A 278 -1.37 3.27 -8.41
C ILE A 278 -0.25 2.46 -9.04
N ILE A 279 0.64 3.14 -9.77
CA ILE A 279 1.86 2.53 -10.32
C ILE A 279 2.94 2.64 -9.23
N ALA A 280 3.04 1.61 -8.39
CA ALA A 280 3.84 1.67 -7.17
C ALA A 280 5.34 1.94 -7.41
N SER A 281 5.87 1.55 -8.57
CA SER A 281 7.25 1.85 -8.98
C SER A 281 7.53 3.34 -9.17
N HIS A 282 6.49 4.17 -9.26
CA HIS A 282 6.54 5.63 -9.41
C HIS A 282 6.00 6.37 -8.17
N THR A 283 5.79 5.67 -7.07
CA THR A 283 5.44 6.30 -5.79
C THR A 283 6.68 6.89 -5.13
N ASP A 284 6.60 8.15 -4.75
CA ASP A 284 7.64 8.89 -4.08
C ASP A 284 7.11 9.59 -2.82
N ILE A 285 7.87 9.48 -1.73
CA ILE A 285 7.47 9.96 -0.41
C ILE A 285 8.62 10.79 0.15
N ARG A 286 8.34 12.06 0.46
CA ARG A 286 9.35 13.03 0.88
C ARG A 286 8.87 13.90 2.03
N GLY A 287 9.77 14.34 2.90
CA GLY A 287 9.47 15.27 3.99
C GLY A 287 9.74 14.66 5.36
N ALA A 288 8.92 15.02 6.35
CA ALA A 288 9.02 14.53 7.73
C ALA A 288 7.62 14.26 8.32
N LYS A 289 7.53 13.52 9.43
CA LYS A 289 6.24 13.14 10.08
C LYS A 289 5.23 14.29 10.28
N GLN A 290 5.69 15.53 10.45
CA GLN A 290 4.80 16.68 10.62
C GLN A 290 4.26 17.24 9.30
N LYS A 291 5.02 17.14 8.21
CA LYS A 291 4.67 17.63 6.88
C LYS A 291 5.40 16.77 5.83
N PHE A 292 4.66 16.03 5.01
CA PHE A 292 5.24 15.17 3.98
C PHE A 292 4.36 15.10 2.74
N ASN A 293 4.98 14.80 1.60
CA ASN A 293 4.33 14.59 0.32
C ASN A 293 4.29 13.10 -0.02
N ILE A 294 3.18 12.67 -0.61
CA ILE A 294 3.04 11.40 -1.32
C ILE A 294 2.75 11.76 -2.78
N ILE A 295 3.62 11.33 -3.69
CA ILE A 295 3.50 11.60 -5.12
C ILE A 295 3.34 10.25 -5.81
N ASN A 296 2.20 10.04 -6.45
CA ASN A 296 1.86 8.82 -7.16
C ASN A 296 1.69 9.10 -8.65
N LYS A 297 2.13 8.15 -9.47
CA LYS A 297 1.64 8.04 -10.85
C LYS A 297 0.44 7.10 -10.83
N VAL A 298 -0.67 7.55 -11.38
CA VAL A 298 -1.97 6.88 -11.27
C VAL A 298 -2.52 6.62 -12.67
N TYR A 299 -2.98 5.39 -12.91
CA TYR A 299 -3.74 5.03 -14.09
C TYR A 299 -5.23 5.12 -13.78
N ASP A 300 -5.93 6.01 -14.46
CA ASP A 300 -7.38 6.12 -14.41
C ASP A 300 -8.01 5.03 -15.28
N ILE A 301 -8.84 4.18 -14.69
CA ILE A 301 -9.40 3.01 -15.37
C ILE A 301 -10.46 3.43 -16.40
N GLU A 302 -11.21 4.49 -16.12
CA GLU A 302 -12.31 4.96 -16.96
C GLU A 302 -11.76 5.66 -18.20
N THR A 303 -10.88 6.65 -18.00
CA THR A 303 -10.32 7.44 -19.11
C THR A 303 -9.12 6.77 -19.77
N LYS A 304 -8.58 5.71 -19.15
CA LYS A 304 -7.37 4.99 -19.60
C LYS A 304 -6.15 5.91 -19.72
N SER A 305 -6.10 6.97 -18.92
CA SER A 305 -5.03 7.97 -18.94
C SER A 305 -4.19 7.92 -17.67
N LEU A 306 -2.98 8.45 -17.77
CA LEU A 306 -2.08 8.60 -16.64
C LEU A 306 -2.24 9.99 -16.04
N LYS A 307 -2.16 10.05 -14.71
CA LYS A 307 -2.23 11.28 -13.93
C LYS A 307 -1.13 11.26 -12.87
N TYR A 308 -0.66 12.44 -12.48
CA TYR A 308 0.07 12.62 -11.23
C TYR A 308 -0.92 12.94 -10.13
N ASP A 309 -0.83 12.20 -9.03
CA ASP A 309 -1.62 12.40 -7.83
C ASP A 309 -0.69 12.74 -6.67
N ILE A 310 -0.77 13.98 -6.19
CA ILE A 310 0.11 14.55 -5.18
C ILE A 310 -0.72 14.84 -3.94
N LYS A 311 -0.26 14.35 -2.81
CA LYS A 311 -0.87 14.58 -1.50
C LYS A 311 0.15 15.25 -0.60
N LEU A 312 -0.09 16.50 -0.22
CA LEU A 312 0.62 17.12 0.89
C LEU A 312 -0.16 16.83 2.18
N ILE A 313 0.50 16.13 3.11
CA ILE A 313 -0.03 15.76 4.41
C ILE A 313 0.58 16.66 5.47
N ILE A 314 -0.25 17.34 6.25
CA ILE A 314 0.16 18.21 7.37
C ILE A 314 -0.48 17.69 8.65
N LYS A 315 0.35 17.27 9.61
CA LYS A 315 -0.11 16.82 10.92
C LYS A 315 -0.66 18.01 11.71
N ARG A 316 -1.87 17.84 12.24
CA ARG A 316 -2.52 18.78 13.16
C ARG A 316 -2.64 18.13 14.54
N LYS A 317 -3.20 18.86 15.50
CA LYS A 317 -3.42 18.34 16.87
C LYS A 317 -4.47 17.22 16.85
N ASN A 318 -4.45 16.37 17.88
CA ASN A 318 -5.49 15.35 18.11
C ASN A 318 -5.66 14.34 16.96
N SER A 319 -4.58 13.87 16.35
CA SER A 319 -4.58 12.92 15.22
C SER A 319 -5.44 13.39 14.04
N LYS A 320 -5.61 14.71 13.90
CA LYS A 320 -6.15 15.34 12.69
C LYS A 320 -5.02 15.61 11.71
N TYR A 321 -5.30 15.47 10.43
CA TYR A 321 -4.36 15.71 9.34
C TYR A 321 -5.04 16.53 8.26
N THR A 322 -4.43 17.64 7.84
CA THR A 322 -4.85 18.35 6.64
C THR A 322 -4.18 17.69 5.44
N VAL A 323 -4.95 17.43 4.40
CA VAL A 323 -4.54 16.79 3.15
C VAL A 323 -4.86 17.75 2.02
N VAL A 324 -3.83 18.27 1.38
CA VAL A 324 -3.96 18.96 0.09
C VAL A 324 -3.78 17.92 -1.00
N SER A 325 -4.78 17.71 -1.83
CA SER A 325 -4.74 16.76 -2.94
C SER A 325 -4.71 17.51 -4.26
N LEU A 326 -3.67 17.30 -5.05
CA LEU A 326 -3.56 17.79 -6.40
C LEU A 326 -3.50 16.58 -7.35
N THR A 327 -4.44 16.51 -8.29
CA THR A 327 -4.41 15.54 -9.38
C THR A 327 -4.24 16.29 -10.69
N VAL A 328 -3.27 15.90 -11.51
CA VAL A 328 -2.92 16.57 -12.77
C VAL A 328 -2.77 15.55 -13.89
N ASP A 329 -3.19 15.88 -15.10
CA ASP A 329 -2.85 15.11 -16.30
C ASP A 329 -1.33 14.87 -16.40
N ASN A 330 -0.92 13.65 -16.80
CA ASN A 330 0.48 13.26 -16.85
C ASN A 330 1.32 14.21 -17.72
N PHE A 331 0.85 14.52 -18.93
CA PHE A 331 1.63 15.32 -19.87
C PHE A 331 1.67 16.79 -19.46
N ALA A 332 0.58 17.31 -18.86
CA ALA A 332 0.57 18.66 -18.30
C ALA A 332 1.58 18.79 -17.15
N TYR A 333 1.60 17.81 -16.24
CA TYR A 333 2.54 17.81 -15.11
C TYR A 333 3.99 17.70 -15.57
N GLU A 334 4.31 16.76 -16.47
CA GLU A 334 5.67 16.61 -17.00
C GLU A 334 6.17 17.89 -17.71
N LYS A 335 5.28 18.61 -18.40
CA LYS A 335 5.62 19.86 -19.11
C LYS A 335 5.79 21.07 -18.18
N TYR A 336 5.02 21.14 -17.09
CA TYR A 336 4.96 22.31 -16.20
C TYR A 336 5.19 21.94 -14.72
N LYS A 337 6.09 21.00 -14.48
CA LYS A 337 6.34 20.41 -13.16
C LYS A 337 6.56 21.45 -12.06
N ASP A 338 7.47 22.40 -12.29
CA ASP A 338 7.84 23.42 -11.31
C ASP A 338 6.66 24.33 -10.93
N TYR A 339 5.72 24.53 -11.86
CA TYR A 339 4.51 25.30 -11.58
C TYR A 339 3.59 24.53 -10.62
N PHE A 340 3.29 23.26 -10.92
CA PHE A 340 2.39 22.45 -10.09
C PHE A 340 2.98 22.14 -8.71
N ASP A 341 4.30 21.90 -8.64
CA ASP A 341 5.00 21.70 -7.37
C ASP A 341 5.03 22.97 -6.50
N GLY A 342 4.87 24.14 -7.11
CA GLY A 342 4.89 25.45 -6.43
C GLY A 342 3.57 25.87 -5.78
N LEU A 343 2.51 25.04 -5.86
CA LEU A 343 1.17 25.43 -5.41
C LEU A 343 1.00 25.39 -3.87
N PHE A 344 1.82 24.66 -3.09
CA PHE A 344 1.67 24.48 -1.62
C PHE A 344 2.90 23.97 -0.86
#